data_AF-A0A933RBR5-F1
#
_entry.id   AF-A0A933RBR5-F1
#
_cell.length_a   1.000
_cell.length_b   1.000
_cell.length_c   1.000
_cell.angle_alpha   90.00
_cell.angle_beta   90.00
_cell.angle_gamma   90.00
#
_symmetry.space_group_name_H-M   'P 1'
#
loop_
_entity.id
_entity.type
_entity.pdbx_description
1 polymer ?
#
loop_
_entity_poly.entity_id
_entity_poly.type
_entity_poly.pdbx_seq_one_letter_code
_entity_poly.pdbx_strand_id
1 'polypeptide(L)'
;VDEMVAEIEGRLGGAIEMVAPIHLLLDHRDLGLGLAYTWADPGDCNQNGLSSCTIHLSAEAEDEDGADLRGIISHEVFHCFQFQYLGMAANDLPEWILEGLPAWVGEDISGGSTVSTSWWTTYLTSPERSLYGRSYDAIGFYSHLDEVGIDPWSRVVQIFDGFSNEPAFEGAGASSGAFLESWPSSVLRRTELGRAWDATGPGITIDRATPGALTVANGGAASAEVGKVSGGLYEVAIGADLVTFEFDGWARFAAEGGTDVVLESGTTYCARGDGCVCPGDTSSPFEPIAANVVVGLTGGTDEASMTITGSAVDCERPESEPVVDPCLVGQWTSTASYIDDTVTGAPVDELGGGAGIVMVIAADGSFTMDFNGSTASSTDMGDGLVLATQTRGVAHGHITAAGGHVELVDADYRESLTTRLNTGGELAGGTGIGTGSYSCGAGRIEFRTPFELGETINAFQSA
;
A
#
# COMPACT_ATOMS: atom_id res chain seq x y z
N VAL A 1 30.52 42.89 -2.39
CA VAL A 1 31.04 41.79 -3.24
C VAL A 1 32.08 40.98 -2.48
N ASP A 2 33.28 41.50 -2.20
CA ASP A 2 34.36 40.73 -1.53
C ASP A 2 33.93 40.02 -0.24
N GLU A 3 33.13 40.68 0.61
CA GLU A 3 32.58 40.06 1.82
C GLU A 3 31.63 38.89 1.52
N MET A 4 30.77 39.03 0.50
CA MET A 4 29.84 37.97 0.07
C MET A 4 30.60 36.79 -0.57
N VAL A 5 31.67 37.08 -1.32
CA VAL A 5 32.55 36.03 -1.86
C VAL A 5 33.14 35.21 -0.72
N ALA A 6 33.72 35.88 0.28
CA ALA A 6 34.30 35.19 1.45
C ALA A 6 33.25 34.40 2.25
N GLU A 7 32.03 34.90 2.36
CA GLU A 7 30.93 34.21 3.02
C GLU A 7 30.51 32.94 2.25
N ILE A 8 30.32 33.04 0.93
CA ILE A 8 29.97 31.91 0.06
C ILE A 8 31.09 30.85 0.06
N GLU A 9 32.36 31.25 -0.08
CA GLU A 9 33.51 30.32 0.02
C GLU A 9 33.52 29.59 1.37
N GLY A 10 33.24 30.33 2.44
CA GLY A 10 33.14 29.78 3.79
C GLY A 10 32.03 28.73 3.91
N ARG A 11 30.84 29.01 3.37
CA ARG A 11 29.70 28.07 3.35
C ARG A 11 29.97 26.84 2.49
N LEU A 12 30.64 27.02 1.35
CA LEU A 12 31.08 25.94 0.47
C LEU A 12 32.23 25.10 1.06
N GLY A 13 32.76 25.47 2.22
CA GLY A 13 33.86 24.75 2.89
C GLY A 13 35.14 24.71 2.07
N GLY A 14 35.36 25.70 1.19
CA GLY A 14 36.51 25.76 0.27
C GLY A 14 36.44 24.79 -0.91
N ALA A 15 35.27 24.18 -1.18
CA ALA A 15 35.10 23.29 -2.33
C ALA A 15 35.21 24.01 -3.68
N ILE A 16 34.86 25.30 -3.71
CA ILE A 16 35.05 26.21 -4.84
C ILE A 16 35.65 27.49 -4.28
N GLU A 17 36.80 27.90 -4.82
CA GLU A 17 37.45 29.17 -4.51
C GLU A 17 37.30 30.11 -5.71
N MET A 18 36.91 31.35 -5.46
CA MET A 18 36.75 32.38 -6.47
C MET A 18 38.14 32.96 -6.81
N VAL A 19 38.63 32.66 -8.00
CA VAL A 19 39.93 33.15 -8.48
C VAL A 19 39.75 34.30 -9.46
N ALA A 20 38.71 34.26 -10.29
CA ALA A 20 38.42 35.34 -11.21
C ALA A 20 37.89 36.57 -10.45
N PRO A 21 38.32 37.80 -10.81
CA PRO A 21 37.78 39.01 -10.21
C PRO A 21 36.29 39.14 -10.50
N ILE A 22 35.52 39.53 -9.47
CA ILE A 22 34.12 39.91 -9.61
C ILE A 22 34.02 41.43 -9.63
N HIS A 23 33.31 41.96 -10.62
CA HIS A 23 33.02 43.37 -10.78
C HIS A 23 31.53 43.61 -10.59
N LEU A 24 31.17 44.68 -9.89
CA LEU A 24 29.79 45.17 -9.84
C LEU A 24 29.70 46.42 -10.70
N LEU A 25 28.80 46.40 -11.68
CA LEU A 25 28.52 47.52 -12.57
C LEU A 25 27.07 47.96 -12.36
N LEU A 26 26.88 49.23 -12.00
CA LEU A 26 25.56 49.85 -12.08
C LEU A 26 25.23 50.07 -13.57
N ASP A 27 24.22 49.36 -14.04
CA ASP A 27 23.78 49.39 -15.43
C ASP A 27 22.36 49.95 -15.52
N HIS A 28 22.25 51.25 -15.77
CA HIS A 28 20.96 51.94 -15.82
C HIS A 28 20.26 51.74 -17.16
N ARG A 29 20.75 50.84 -18.01
CA ARG A 29 20.09 50.43 -19.24
C ARG A 29 19.07 49.35 -18.87
N ASP A 30 17.79 49.66 -19.04
CA ASP A 30 16.74 48.65 -18.96
C ASP A 30 16.85 47.70 -20.16
N LEU A 31 17.46 46.53 -19.93
CA LEU A 31 17.60 45.47 -20.91
C LEU A 31 16.47 44.44 -20.83
N GLY A 32 15.52 44.61 -19.90
CA GLY A 32 14.48 43.61 -19.61
C GLY A 32 15.04 42.30 -19.04
N LEU A 33 16.22 42.33 -18.41
CA LEU A 33 16.92 41.16 -17.85
C LEU A 33 16.72 41.00 -16.34
N GLY A 34 15.79 41.73 -15.74
CA GLY A 34 15.50 41.69 -14.30
C GLY A 34 16.23 42.76 -13.48
N LEU A 35 16.25 42.56 -12.16
CA LEU A 35 16.86 43.46 -11.19
C LEU A 35 18.39 43.44 -11.26
N ALA A 36 18.96 42.28 -11.54
CA ALA A 36 20.39 42.12 -11.80
C ALA A 36 20.62 40.98 -12.78
N TYR A 37 21.82 40.90 -13.34
CA TYR A 37 22.27 39.73 -14.09
C TYR A 37 23.80 39.58 -14.05
N THR A 38 24.26 38.35 -14.21
CA THR A 38 25.69 38.01 -14.22
C THR A 38 26.22 37.79 -15.62
N TRP A 39 27.36 38.39 -15.93
CA TRP A 39 28.10 38.24 -17.18
C TRP A 39 29.48 37.64 -16.92
N ALA A 40 29.69 36.40 -17.37
CA ALA A 40 30.98 35.72 -17.34
C ALA A 40 31.82 36.04 -18.58
N ASP A 41 33.04 36.55 -18.37
CA ASP A 41 34.03 36.72 -19.44
C ASP A 41 35.00 35.52 -19.43
N PRO A 42 34.97 34.63 -20.44
CA PRO A 42 35.93 33.52 -20.53
C PRO A 42 37.36 33.99 -20.86
N GLY A 43 37.54 35.25 -21.27
CA GLY A 43 38.82 35.78 -21.72
C GLY A 43 39.20 35.21 -23.08
N ASP A 44 40.23 34.35 -23.12
CA ASP A 44 40.58 33.62 -24.34
C ASP A 44 39.62 32.46 -24.55
N CYS A 45 38.83 32.49 -25.63
CA CYS A 45 37.82 31.48 -25.97
C CYS A 45 38.36 30.04 -26.10
N ASN A 46 39.69 29.85 -26.09
CA ASN A 46 40.32 28.54 -26.08
C ASN A 46 40.56 27.96 -24.68
N GLN A 47 40.29 28.72 -23.62
CA GLN A 47 40.39 28.28 -22.23
C GLN A 47 38.99 28.05 -21.68
N ASN A 48 38.75 26.87 -21.12
CA ASN A 48 37.50 26.55 -20.43
C ASN A 48 37.50 27.12 -19.00
N GLY A 49 37.81 28.41 -18.85
CA GLY A 49 37.98 29.07 -17.56
C GLY A 49 37.36 30.47 -17.54
N LEU A 50 37.08 30.96 -16.34
CA LEU A 50 36.54 32.29 -16.09
C LEU A 50 37.68 33.30 -15.91
N SER A 51 37.74 34.33 -16.74
CA SER A 51 38.75 35.40 -16.64
C SER A 51 38.30 36.55 -15.76
N SER A 52 37.02 36.90 -15.79
CA SER A 52 36.36 37.84 -14.89
C SER A 52 34.85 37.57 -14.88
N CYS A 53 34.18 38.00 -13.81
CA CYS A 53 32.74 37.97 -13.70
C CYS A 53 32.22 39.37 -13.44
N THR A 54 31.23 39.84 -14.19
CA THR A 54 30.62 41.16 -13.98
C THR A 54 29.15 41.00 -13.65
N ILE A 55 28.75 41.50 -12.48
CA ILE A 55 27.36 41.60 -12.06
C ILE A 55 26.85 42.98 -12.50
N HIS A 56 25.80 43.00 -13.29
CA HIS A 56 25.11 44.20 -13.71
C HIS A 56 23.90 44.41 -12.81
N LEU A 57 23.85 45.53 -12.11
CA LEU A 57 22.74 45.89 -11.22
C LEU A 57 21.90 46.97 -11.89
N SER A 58 20.59 46.75 -12.00
CA SER A 58 19.67 47.76 -12.53
C SER A 58 19.52 48.94 -11.57
N ALA A 59 19.01 50.06 -12.07
CA ALA A 59 18.69 51.20 -11.21
C ALA A 59 17.59 50.88 -10.18
N GLU A 60 16.64 50.00 -10.53
CA GLU A 60 15.58 49.55 -9.61
C GLU A 60 16.19 48.73 -8.47
N ALA A 61 17.13 47.84 -8.76
CA ALA A 61 17.81 47.06 -7.75
C ALA A 61 18.75 47.90 -6.87
N GLU A 62 19.33 48.99 -7.39
CA GLU A 62 20.11 49.94 -6.58
C GLU A 62 19.26 50.65 -5.51
N ASP A 63 17.96 50.85 -5.79
CA ASP A 63 17.02 51.48 -4.86
C ASP A 63 16.53 50.51 -3.76
N GLU A 64 16.80 49.20 -3.88
CA GLU A 64 16.53 48.21 -2.85
C GLU A 64 17.49 48.35 -1.66
N ASP A 65 17.05 47.95 -0.47
CA ASP A 65 17.89 48.00 0.74
C ASP A 65 17.83 46.71 1.57
N GLY A 66 18.70 46.64 2.57
CA GLY A 66 18.69 45.57 3.56
C GLY A 66 18.80 44.16 2.96
N ALA A 67 17.80 43.32 3.24
CA ALA A 67 17.79 41.93 2.85
C ALA A 67 17.55 41.74 1.33
N ASP A 68 16.80 42.64 0.69
CA ASP A 68 16.43 42.52 -0.71
C ASP A 68 17.66 42.75 -1.59
N LEU A 69 18.37 43.86 -1.41
CA LEU A 69 19.64 44.10 -2.10
C LEU A 69 20.69 43.04 -1.79
N ARG A 70 20.78 42.58 -0.53
CA ARG A 70 21.72 41.54 -0.13
C ARG A 70 21.40 40.21 -0.82
N GLY A 71 20.14 39.83 -0.92
CA GLY A 71 19.69 38.62 -1.61
C GLY A 71 20.00 38.67 -3.10
N ILE A 72 19.64 39.77 -3.77
CA ILE A 72 19.92 39.99 -5.20
C ILE A 72 21.41 39.88 -5.49
N ILE A 73 22.27 40.61 -4.77
CA ILE A 73 23.71 40.55 -5.05
C ILE A 73 24.27 39.16 -4.72
N SER A 74 23.79 38.48 -3.67
CA SER A 74 24.28 37.14 -3.30
C SER A 74 23.88 36.09 -4.34
N HIS A 75 22.67 36.19 -4.93
CA HIS A 75 22.23 35.40 -6.08
C HIS A 75 23.22 35.53 -7.24
N GLU A 76 23.51 36.77 -7.64
CA GLU A 76 24.41 37.04 -8.76
C GLU A 76 25.88 36.65 -8.48
N VAL A 77 26.37 36.88 -7.27
CA VAL A 77 27.70 36.40 -6.88
C VAL A 77 27.76 34.89 -6.98
N PHE A 78 26.71 34.15 -6.64
CA PHE A 78 26.70 32.69 -6.74
C PHE A 78 26.72 32.20 -8.20
N HIS A 79 26.11 32.91 -9.15
CA HIS A 79 26.33 32.64 -10.57
C HIS A 79 27.81 32.71 -10.96
N CYS A 80 28.59 33.67 -10.40
CA CYS A 80 30.03 33.69 -10.63
C CYS A 80 30.74 32.42 -10.13
N PHE A 81 30.29 31.81 -9.04
CA PHE A 81 30.81 30.51 -8.57
C PHE A 81 30.43 29.36 -9.51
N GLN A 82 29.21 29.35 -10.05
CA GLN A 82 28.84 28.39 -11.10
C GLN A 82 29.78 28.50 -12.31
N PHE A 83 30.04 29.72 -12.80
CA PHE A 83 30.97 29.96 -13.90
C PHE A 83 32.43 29.66 -13.54
N GLN A 84 32.86 29.90 -12.30
CA GLN A 84 34.21 29.58 -11.82
C GLN A 84 34.45 28.06 -11.83
N TYR A 85 33.43 27.27 -11.50
CA TYR A 85 33.53 25.81 -11.44
C TYR A 85 33.37 25.15 -12.81
N LEU A 86 32.34 25.52 -13.57
CA LEU A 86 31.96 24.87 -14.82
C LEU A 86 32.47 25.57 -16.08
N GLY A 87 33.01 26.78 -15.95
CA GLY A 87 33.23 27.66 -17.09
C GLY A 87 31.88 28.03 -17.75
N MET A 88 31.92 28.29 -19.06
CA MET A 88 30.73 28.70 -19.80
C MET A 88 29.65 27.61 -19.94
N ALA A 89 30.01 26.34 -19.64
CA ALA A 89 29.05 25.23 -19.60
C ALA A 89 27.98 25.41 -18.51
N ALA A 90 28.19 26.31 -17.53
CA ALA A 90 27.16 26.67 -16.57
C ALA A 90 25.84 27.12 -17.24
N ASN A 91 25.89 27.75 -18.43
CA ASN A 91 24.68 28.16 -19.16
C ASN A 91 23.83 26.99 -19.66
N ASP A 92 24.38 25.77 -19.70
CA ASP A 92 23.67 24.57 -20.13
C ASP A 92 23.06 23.79 -18.94
N LEU A 93 23.23 24.29 -17.70
CA LEU A 93 22.59 23.71 -16.53
C LEU A 93 21.06 23.81 -16.62
N PRO A 94 20.31 22.80 -16.15
CA PRO A 94 18.88 22.93 -15.92
C PRO A 94 18.53 24.15 -15.07
N GLU A 95 17.45 24.85 -15.41
CA GLU A 95 17.04 26.12 -14.76
C GLU A 95 16.87 26.04 -13.24
N TRP A 96 16.41 24.90 -12.71
CA TRP A 96 16.29 24.69 -11.26
C TRP A 96 17.65 24.64 -10.54
N ILE A 97 18.73 24.40 -11.28
CA ILE A 97 20.13 24.51 -10.82
C ILE A 97 20.68 25.88 -11.17
N LEU A 98 20.54 26.30 -12.44
CA LEU A 98 21.10 27.55 -12.95
C LEU A 98 20.59 28.74 -12.14
N GLU A 99 19.28 28.91 -12.02
CA GLU A 99 18.63 30.01 -11.30
C GLU A 99 18.12 29.61 -9.92
N GLY A 100 17.62 28.38 -9.78
CA GLY A 100 17.00 27.93 -8.53
C GLY A 100 17.96 27.81 -7.35
N LEU A 101 19.18 27.32 -7.57
CA LEU A 101 20.19 27.22 -6.52
C LEU A 101 20.71 28.60 -6.08
N PRO A 102 21.12 29.52 -7.00
CA PRO A 102 21.46 30.88 -6.60
C PRO A 102 20.30 31.61 -5.91
N ALA A 103 19.05 31.35 -6.30
CA ALA A 103 17.88 31.94 -5.63
C ALA A 103 17.80 31.50 -4.16
N TRP A 104 18.00 30.21 -3.87
CA TRP A 104 18.07 29.72 -2.50
C TRP A 104 19.28 30.30 -1.74
N VAL A 105 20.45 30.37 -2.37
CA VAL A 105 21.66 30.97 -1.79
C VAL A 105 21.44 32.43 -1.41
N GLY A 106 20.81 33.21 -2.28
CA GLY A 106 20.47 34.61 -2.03
C GLY A 106 19.61 34.76 -0.78
N GLU A 107 18.61 33.90 -0.64
CA GLU A 107 17.69 33.89 0.50
C GLU A 107 18.36 33.38 1.80
N ASP A 108 19.20 32.35 1.74
CA ASP A 108 19.95 31.86 2.92
C ASP A 108 20.92 32.92 3.48
N ILE A 109 21.62 33.63 2.60
CA ILE A 109 22.57 34.68 2.98
C ILE A 109 21.87 35.96 3.48
N SER A 110 20.72 36.32 2.88
CA SER A 110 19.96 37.51 3.27
C SER A 110 19.12 37.28 4.54
N GLY A 111 18.84 36.02 4.88
CA GLY A 111 17.89 35.65 5.94
C GLY A 111 16.42 35.75 5.48
N GLY A 112 16.19 35.73 4.17
CA GLY A 112 14.89 35.94 3.53
C GLY A 112 14.69 37.37 3.07
N SER A 113 14.09 37.52 1.89
CA SER A 113 13.83 38.79 1.23
C SER A 113 12.39 38.86 0.69
N THR A 114 11.93 40.04 0.27
CA THR A 114 10.63 40.18 -0.40
C THR A 114 10.66 39.74 -1.86
N VAL A 115 11.85 39.69 -2.48
CA VAL A 115 12.08 39.28 -3.87
C VAL A 115 11.60 37.85 -4.10
N SER A 116 11.80 36.97 -3.11
CA SER A 116 11.42 35.56 -3.20
C SER A 116 9.94 35.27 -2.97
N THR A 117 9.12 36.27 -2.64
CA THR A 117 7.69 36.08 -2.34
C THR A 117 6.97 35.29 -3.44
N SER A 118 7.13 35.71 -4.69
CA SER A 118 6.45 35.05 -5.83
C SER A 118 7.01 33.65 -6.14
N TRP A 119 8.29 33.43 -5.86
CA TRP A 119 8.96 32.14 -6.03
C TRP A 119 8.42 31.13 -5.01
N TRP A 120 8.29 31.55 -3.76
CA TRP A 120 7.69 30.77 -2.67
C TRP A 120 6.22 30.47 -2.94
N THR A 121 5.42 31.46 -3.32
CA THR A 121 4.01 31.23 -3.69
C THR A 121 3.92 30.15 -4.77
N THR A 122 4.71 30.28 -5.85
CA THR A 122 4.69 29.32 -6.97
C THR A 122 5.11 27.91 -6.54
N TYR A 123 6.13 27.80 -5.68
CA TYR A 123 6.55 26.50 -5.15
C TYR A 123 5.44 25.84 -4.31
N LEU A 124 4.90 26.59 -3.34
CA LEU A 124 3.98 26.08 -2.34
C LEU A 124 2.59 25.77 -2.92
N THR A 125 2.13 26.51 -3.93
CA THR A 125 0.77 26.32 -4.48
C THR A 125 0.69 25.40 -5.69
N SER A 126 1.81 24.90 -6.19
CA SER A 126 1.86 24.04 -7.38
C SER A 126 2.79 22.83 -7.18
N PRO A 127 2.53 21.96 -6.18
CA PRO A 127 3.39 20.80 -5.90
C PRO A 127 3.48 19.79 -7.06
N GLU A 128 2.49 19.74 -7.93
CA GLU A 128 2.43 18.88 -9.11
C GLU A 128 3.42 19.29 -10.20
N ARG A 129 3.91 20.54 -10.16
CA ARG A 129 4.91 21.02 -11.11
C ARG A 129 6.24 20.32 -10.85
N SER A 130 6.70 19.59 -11.85
CA SER A 130 8.01 18.91 -11.86
C SER A 130 9.15 19.88 -11.59
N LEU A 131 10.09 19.47 -10.72
CA LEU A 131 11.30 20.23 -10.41
C LEU A 131 12.09 20.59 -11.67
N TYR A 132 12.18 19.68 -12.65
CA TYR A 132 12.92 19.91 -13.89
C TYR A 132 12.32 21.01 -14.77
N GLY A 133 11.08 21.44 -14.49
CA GLY A 133 10.43 22.58 -15.14
C GLY A 133 10.39 23.85 -14.29
N ARG A 134 11.13 23.92 -13.18
CA ARG A 134 11.23 25.09 -12.29
C ARG A 134 12.49 25.91 -12.59
N SER A 135 12.48 27.16 -12.14
CA SER A 135 13.67 28.05 -12.14
C SER A 135 13.87 28.60 -10.73
N TYR A 136 13.64 29.90 -10.50
CA TYR A 136 13.73 30.55 -9.19
C TYR A 136 12.81 29.89 -8.16
N ASP A 137 11.62 29.42 -8.56
CA ASP A 137 10.69 28.73 -7.66
C ASP A 137 11.21 27.36 -7.17
N ALA A 138 12.35 26.87 -7.66
CA ALA A 138 13.02 25.72 -7.07
C ALA A 138 13.65 26.02 -5.68
N ILE A 139 13.60 27.26 -5.16
CA ILE A 139 14.06 27.58 -3.80
C ILE A 139 13.47 26.65 -2.72
N GLY A 140 12.24 26.20 -2.91
CA GLY A 140 11.60 25.31 -1.95
C GLY A 140 12.17 23.89 -1.96
N PHE A 141 12.76 23.44 -3.08
CA PHE A 141 13.46 22.16 -3.14
C PHE A 141 14.73 22.19 -2.26
N TYR A 142 15.54 23.24 -2.40
CA TYR A 142 16.76 23.41 -1.60
C TYR A 142 16.45 23.68 -0.12
N SER A 143 15.38 24.42 0.16
CA SER A 143 14.93 24.62 1.54
C SER A 143 14.43 23.31 2.16
N HIS A 144 13.74 22.46 1.38
CA HIS A 144 13.31 21.14 1.86
C HIS A 144 14.50 20.21 2.15
N LEU A 145 15.57 20.27 1.33
CA LEU A 145 16.82 19.56 1.63
C LEU A 145 17.37 19.95 3.01
N ASP A 146 17.51 21.26 3.27
CA ASP A 146 18.00 21.75 4.56
C ASP A 146 17.09 21.36 5.73
N GLU A 147 15.77 21.48 5.55
CA GLU A 147 14.75 21.09 6.54
C GLU A 147 14.88 19.62 6.99
N VAL A 148 15.16 18.71 6.05
CA VAL A 148 15.34 17.28 6.35
C VAL A 148 16.77 16.95 6.80
N GLY A 149 17.64 17.96 6.95
CA GLY A 149 19.01 17.84 7.43
C GLY A 149 20.04 17.52 6.35
N ILE A 150 19.70 17.73 5.08
CA ILE A 150 20.63 17.63 3.95
C ILE A 150 21.10 19.05 3.62
N ASP A 151 22.24 19.44 4.18
CA ASP A 151 22.83 20.78 3.97
C ASP A 151 23.11 21.03 2.47
N PRO A 152 22.38 21.94 1.79
CA PRO A 152 22.55 22.17 0.36
C PRO A 152 23.92 22.77 0.01
N TRP A 153 24.54 23.54 0.92
CA TRP A 153 25.88 24.09 0.71
C TRP A 153 26.92 22.99 0.50
N SER A 154 26.83 21.92 1.29
CA SER A 154 27.70 20.75 1.18
C SER A 154 27.49 19.92 -0.10
N ARG A 155 26.42 20.18 -0.86
CA ARG A 155 25.99 19.42 -2.03
C ARG A 155 26.24 20.12 -3.36
N VAL A 156 26.63 21.39 -3.34
CA VAL A 156 26.81 22.22 -4.54
C VAL A 156 27.72 21.56 -5.58
N VAL A 157 28.88 21.03 -5.16
CA VAL A 157 29.83 20.38 -6.09
C VAL A 157 29.22 19.12 -6.72
N GLN A 158 28.51 18.30 -5.94
CA GLN A 158 27.89 17.07 -6.44
C GLN A 158 26.71 17.39 -7.39
N ILE A 159 25.97 18.47 -7.13
CA ILE A 159 24.94 18.97 -8.04
C ILE A 159 25.58 19.40 -9.37
N PHE A 160 26.67 20.18 -9.31
CA PHE A 160 27.39 20.65 -10.51
C PHE A 160 28.04 19.50 -11.29
N ASP A 161 28.65 18.53 -10.61
CA ASP A 161 29.21 17.33 -11.23
C ASP A 161 28.13 16.46 -11.88
N GLY A 162 26.92 16.44 -11.31
CA GLY A 162 25.75 15.79 -11.91
C GLY A 162 25.32 16.46 -13.21
N PHE A 163 25.41 17.79 -13.29
CA PHE A 163 25.23 18.69 -14.45
C PHE A 163 23.85 18.67 -15.14
N SER A 164 23.21 17.51 -15.19
CA SER A 164 21.92 17.22 -15.81
C SER A 164 20.91 16.82 -14.76
N ASN A 165 19.63 16.77 -15.14
CA ASN A 165 18.49 16.59 -14.25
C ASN A 165 18.63 15.44 -13.23
N GLU A 166 18.51 14.16 -13.62
CA GLU A 166 18.54 13.06 -12.64
C GLU A 166 19.87 12.97 -11.84
N PRO A 167 21.06 13.04 -12.47
CA PRO A 167 22.31 12.94 -11.71
C PRO A 167 22.52 14.10 -10.73
N ALA A 168 22.06 15.32 -11.05
CA ALA A 168 22.13 16.44 -10.12
C ALA A 168 21.12 16.31 -8.98
N PHE A 169 19.91 15.78 -9.24
CA PHE A 169 18.95 15.44 -8.19
C PHE A 169 19.52 14.41 -7.21
N GLU A 170 20.17 13.37 -7.72
CA GLU A 170 20.89 12.39 -6.90
C GLU A 170 22.07 13.04 -6.14
N GLY A 171 22.85 13.89 -6.82
CA GLY A 171 23.98 14.64 -6.25
C GLY A 171 23.56 15.54 -5.07
N ALA A 172 22.37 16.14 -5.16
CA ALA A 172 21.76 16.91 -4.09
C ALA A 172 21.42 16.07 -2.85
N GLY A 173 21.33 14.73 -2.98
CA GLY A 173 20.89 13.83 -1.91
C GLY A 173 19.38 13.65 -1.83
N ALA A 174 18.64 14.16 -2.82
CA ALA A 174 17.18 14.14 -2.85
C ALA A 174 16.58 12.74 -3.10
N SER A 175 17.39 11.76 -3.53
CA SER A 175 16.95 10.36 -3.65
C SER A 175 16.86 9.61 -2.31
N SER A 176 17.14 10.28 -1.19
CA SER A 176 17.04 9.68 0.14
C SER A 176 15.58 9.61 0.63
N GLY A 177 15.25 8.57 1.39
CA GLY A 177 13.93 8.45 2.03
C GLY A 177 13.61 9.66 2.92
N ALA A 178 14.62 10.19 3.63
CA ALA A 178 14.45 11.38 4.47
C ALA A 178 13.89 12.59 3.71
N PHE A 179 14.27 12.77 2.43
CA PHE A 179 13.73 13.80 1.57
C PHE A 179 12.35 13.40 1.01
N LEU A 180 12.27 12.22 0.38
CA LEU A 180 11.08 11.79 -0.37
C LEU A 180 9.85 11.53 0.52
N GLU A 181 10.03 11.15 1.78
CA GLU A 181 8.94 10.87 2.73
C GLU A 181 8.11 12.10 3.10
N SER A 182 8.69 13.30 3.03
CA SER A 182 8.04 14.55 3.47
C SER A 182 7.94 15.62 2.38
N TRP A 183 8.64 15.43 1.25
CA TRP A 183 8.66 16.42 0.17
C TRP A 183 7.27 16.83 -0.31
N PRO A 184 6.36 15.90 -0.70
CA PRO A 184 5.02 16.27 -1.14
C PRO A 184 4.11 16.78 -0.01
N SER A 185 4.33 16.36 1.24
CA SER A 185 3.46 16.72 2.37
C SER A 185 3.79 18.09 2.98
N SER A 186 5.06 18.51 2.93
CA SER A 186 5.56 19.75 3.54
C SER A 186 4.81 21.00 3.06
N VAL A 187 4.40 21.04 1.79
CA VAL A 187 3.70 22.18 1.19
C VAL A 187 2.28 22.40 1.73
N LEU A 188 1.75 21.48 2.55
CA LEU A 188 0.49 21.68 3.26
C LEU A 188 0.58 22.80 4.31
N ARG A 189 1.79 23.08 4.83
CA ARG A 189 2.07 24.17 5.79
C ARG A 189 1.19 24.11 7.04
N ARG A 190 1.12 22.95 7.68
CA ARG A 190 0.34 22.70 8.91
C ARG A 190 1.23 22.22 10.05
N THR A 191 1.72 23.18 10.82
CA THR A 191 2.56 22.95 12.02
C THR A 191 1.98 21.92 13.00
N GLU A 192 0.66 21.86 13.15
CA GLU A 192 -0.03 20.98 14.07
C GLU A 192 0.02 19.49 13.68
N LEU A 193 0.37 19.19 12.42
CA LEU A 193 0.58 17.82 11.92
C LEU A 193 2.05 17.38 12.03
N GLY A 194 2.94 18.27 12.48
CA GLY A 194 4.36 18.02 12.65
C GLY A 194 5.22 18.48 11.47
N ARG A 195 6.55 18.37 11.65
CA ARG A 195 7.54 18.97 10.74
C ARG A 195 7.42 18.51 9.29
N ALA A 196 7.04 17.25 9.04
CA ALA A 196 6.94 16.71 7.69
C ALA A 196 5.77 17.30 6.87
N TRP A 197 4.93 18.11 7.52
CA TRP A 197 3.74 18.75 6.94
C TRP A 197 3.85 20.27 6.95
N ASP A 198 5.03 20.82 7.28
CA ASP A 198 5.24 22.25 7.37
C ASP A 198 6.60 22.62 6.78
N ALA A 199 6.60 22.92 5.48
CA ALA A 199 7.76 23.45 4.79
C ALA A 199 8.25 24.74 5.45
N THR A 200 9.56 24.86 5.59
CA THR A 200 10.25 26.02 6.14
C THR A 200 11.35 26.49 5.20
N GLY A 201 11.78 27.74 5.37
CA GLY A 201 12.88 28.31 4.59
C GLY A 201 12.99 29.81 4.76
N PRO A 202 14.13 30.42 4.38
CA PRO A 202 14.30 31.87 4.40
C PRO A 202 13.32 32.54 3.43
N GLY A 203 12.65 33.60 3.89
CA GLY A 203 11.69 34.37 3.07
C GLY A 203 10.35 33.66 2.81
N ILE A 204 10.12 32.48 3.41
CA ILE A 204 8.93 31.67 3.11
C ILE A 204 7.62 32.41 3.45
N THR A 205 6.65 32.32 2.55
CA THR A 205 5.34 32.96 2.71
C THR A 205 4.38 32.11 3.56
N ILE A 206 3.15 32.59 3.75
CA ILE A 206 2.04 31.85 4.39
C ILE A 206 1.24 31.02 3.39
N ASP A 207 1.62 31.04 2.11
CA ASP A 207 0.95 30.28 1.06
C ASP A 207 1.09 28.77 1.32
N ARG A 208 0.16 28.00 0.77
CA ARG A 208 0.13 26.55 0.94
C ARG A 208 -0.62 25.87 -0.18
N ALA A 209 -0.29 24.61 -0.40
CA ALA A 209 -1.00 23.78 -1.36
C ALA A 209 -2.45 23.57 -0.92
N THR A 210 -3.35 23.49 -1.90
CA THR A 210 -4.71 22.99 -1.68
C THR A 210 -4.73 21.51 -2.09
N PRO A 211 -4.99 20.56 -1.16
CA PRO A 211 -5.04 19.15 -1.51
C PRO A 211 -6.15 18.84 -2.53
N GLY A 212 -5.89 17.90 -3.43
CA GLY A 212 -6.92 17.32 -4.30
C GLY A 212 -7.86 16.43 -3.49
N ALA A 213 -9.16 16.45 -3.77
CA ALA A 213 -10.14 15.65 -3.03
C ALA A 213 -10.26 14.22 -3.60
N LEU A 214 -10.19 13.22 -2.73
CA LEU A 214 -10.48 11.82 -3.02
C LEU A 214 -11.53 11.31 -2.05
N THR A 215 -12.44 10.45 -2.52
CA THR A 215 -13.44 9.79 -1.66
C THR A 215 -13.43 8.29 -1.95
N VAL A 216 -13.41 7.49 -0.90
CA VAL A 216 -13.49 6.03 -0.99
C VAL A 216 -14.60 5.50 -0.08
N ALA A 217 -15.37 4.53 -0.56
CA ALA A 217 -16.45 3.88 0.18
C ALA A 217 -16.34 2.36 0.05
N ASN A 218 -17.12 1.61 0.82
CA ASN A 218 -17.15 0.14 0.74
C ASN A 218 -17.42 -0.34 -0.70
N GLY A 219 -16.54 -1.18 -1.24
CA GLY A 219 -16.60 -1.70 -2.60
C GLY A 219 -16.14 -0.73 -3.70
N GLY A 220 -15.66 0.46 -3.32
CA GLY A 220 -15.17 1.49 -4.22
C GLY A 220 -13.66 1.65 -4.19
N ALA A 221 -13.13 2.40 -5.16
CA ALA A 221 -11.73 2.80 -5.21
C ALA A 221 -11.59 4.25 -5.67
N ALA A 222 -10.52 4.91 -5.23
CA ALA A 222 -10.08 6.22 -5.70
C ALA A 222 -8.62 6.13 -6.13
N SER A 223 -8.21 6.90 -7.14
CA SER A 223 -6.84 6.85 -7.65
C SER A 223 -6.27 8.25 -7.91
N ALA A 224 -4.95 8.34 -7.86
CA ALA A 224 -4.19 9.53 -8.18
C ALA A 224 -2.88 9.18 -8.90
N GLU A 225 -2.39 10.10 -9.72
CA GLU A 225 -1.13 9.98 -10.45
C GLU A 225 -0.28 11.23 -10.20
N VAL A 226 1.03 11.04 -10.10
CA VAL A 226 2.03 12.08 -9.88
C VAL A 226 3.16 11.88 -10.90
N GLY A 227 3.57 12.98 -11.54
CA GLY A 227 4.66 12.96 -12.50
C GLY A 227 6.03 12.75 -11.87
N LYS A 228 7.05 12.65 -12.72
CA LYS A 228 8.45 12.58 -12.28
C LYS A 228 8.88 13.85 -11.55
N VAL A 229 9.66 13.67 -10.48
CA VAL A 229 10.23 14.73 -9.63
C VAL A 229 9.20 15.81 -9.31
N SER A 230 7.99 15.37 -8.94
CA SER A 230 6.92 16.21 -8.43
C SER A 230 6.23 15.55 -7.23
N GLY A 231 5.35 16.31 -6.58
CA GLY A 231 4.55 15.84 -5.47
C GLY A 231 3.05 15.89 -5.78
N GLY A 232 2.31 14.97 -5.19
CA GLY A 232 0.85 15.02 -5.09
C GLY A 232 0.44 15.19 -3.64
N LEU A 233 -0.62 15.97 -3.40
CA LEU A 233 -1.20 16.18 -2.08
C LEU A 233 -2.71 16.00 -2.17
N TYR A 234 -3.26 15.12 -1.35
CA TYR A 234 -4.67 14.71 -1.45
C TYR A 234 -5.35 14.69 -0.09
N GLU A 235 -6.56 15.23 0.00
CA GLU A 235 -7.45 15.02 1.13
C GLU A 235 -8.38 13.84 0.81
N VAL A 236 -8.32 12.80 1.63
CA VAL A 236 -9.03 11.54 1.44
C VAL A 236 -10.14 11.41 2.46
N ALA A 237 -11.38 11.44 1.98
CA ALA A 237 -12.57 11.13 2.76
C ALA A 237 -12.88 9.62 2.68
N ILE A 238 -12.72 8.93 3.81
CA ILE A 238 -12.90 7.48 3.93
C ILE A 238 -14.28 7.19 4.53
N GLY A 239 -15.19 6.74 3.67
CA GLY A 239 -16.50 6.19 4.02
C GLY A 239 -16.57 4.67 3.94
N ALA A 240 -15.42 4.00 4.01
CA ALA A 240 -15.30 2.54 4.06
C ALA A 240 -14.99 2.06 5.48
N ASP A 241 -15.20 0.76 5.77
CA ASP A 241 -14.79 0.21 7.07
C ASP A 241 -13.29 -0.08 7.10
N LEU A 242 -12.80 -0.70 6.03
CA LEU A 242 -11.39 -0.99 5.79
C LEU A 242 -10.93 -0.20 4.55
N VAL A 243 -9.70 0.29 4.61
CA VAL A 243 -9.07 0.98 3.49
C VAL A 243 -7.66 0.45 3.24
N THR A 244 -7.36 0.13 1.99
CA THR A 244 -6.04 -0.35 1.56
C THR A 244 -5.41 0.68 0.64
N PHE A 245 -4.15 1.04 0.91
CA PHE A 245 -3.36 1.96 0.09
C PHE A 245 -2.36 1.16 -0.74
N GLU A 246 -2.53 1.15 -2.06
CA GLU A 246 -1.58 0.58 -3.01
C GLU A 246 -0.93 1.72 -3.78
N PHE A 247 0.38 1.84 -3.79
CA PHE A 247 1.09 2.92 -4.49
C PHE A 247 2.53 2.56 -4.86
N ASP A 248 3.07 3.34 -5.78
CA ASP A 248 4.49 3.36 -6.15
C ASP A 248 5.24 4.50 -5.45
N GLY A 249 6.51 4.27 -5.12
CA GLY A 249 7.37 5.31 -4.53
C GLY A 249 7.10 5.54 -3.04
N TRP A 250 6.87 6.80 -2.66
CA TRP A 250 6.79 7.24 -1.27
C TRP A 250 5.46 7.92 -0.99
N ALA A 251 4.80 7.47 0.07
CA ALA A 251 3.59 8.10 0.55
C ALA A 251 3.57 8.22 2.08
N ARG A 252 2.85 9.21 2.56
CA ARG A 252 2.68 9.50 3.98
C ARG A 252 1.28 10.07 4.18
N PHE A 253 0.62 9.72 5.28
CA PHE A 253 -0.63 10.36 5.66
C PHE A 253 -0.58 10.96 7.05
N ALA A 254 -1.40 11.99 7.25
CA ALA A 254 -1.68 12.55 8.56
C ALA A 254 -3.18 12.74 8.75
N ALA A 255 -3.57 12.73 10.02
CA ALA A 255 -4.93 12.98 10.44
C ALA A 255 -4.95 14.03 11.57
N GLU A 256 -6.08 14.71 11.71
CA GLU A 256 -6.30 15.53 12.90
C GLU A 256 -6.18 14.69 14.18
N GLY A 257 -5.55 15.26 15.20
CA GLY A 257 -5.19 14.55 16.43
C GLY A 257 -3.72 14.12 16.50
N GLY A 258 -2.91 14.42 15.47
CA GLY A 258 -1.46 14.25 15.49
C GLY A 258 -0.96 12.90 14.97
N THR A 259 -1.83 12.14 14.30
CA THR A 259 -1.40 10.93 13.57
C THR A 259 -0.55 11.34 12.38
N ASP A 260 0.63 10.75 12.27
CA ASP A 260 1.59 11.00 11.20
C ASP A 260 2.31 9.68 10.87
N VAL A 261 2.06 9.15 9.68
CA VAL A 261 2.45 7.79 9.30
C VAL A 261 3.06 7.80 7.91
N VAL A 262 4.28 7.27 7.79
CA VAL A 262 4.85 6.87 6.51
C VAL A 262 4.16 5.58 6.08
N LEU A 263 3.53 5.59 4.91
CA LEU A 263 2.75 4.47 4.43
C LEU A 263 3.66 3.35 3.91
N GLU A 264 3.22 2.11 4.14
CA GLU A 264 3.72 0.94 3.41
C GLU A 264 2.64 0.50 2.40
N SER A 265 3.04 0.31 1.15
CA SER A 265 2.13 -0.10 0.06
C SER A 265 1.52 -1.49 0.36
N GLY A 266 0.21 -1.62 0.12
CA GLY A 266 -0.60 -2.79 0.45
C GLY A 266 -1.11 -2.85 1.90
N THR A 267 -0.78 -1.86 2.73
CA THR A 267 -1.28 -1.83 4.12
C THR A 267 -2.76 -1.52 4.17
N THR A 268 -3.48 -2.28 5.00
CA THR A 268 -4.91 -2.10 5.26
C THR A 268 -5.14 -1.54 6.66
N TYR A 269 -5.93 -0.47 6.73
CA TYR A 269 -6.29 0.23 7.95
C TYR A 269 -7.78 0.11 8.24
N CYS A 270 -8.13 0.17 9.51
CA CYS A 270 -9.51 0.26 9.97
C CYS A 270 -9.95 1.72 10.10
N ALA A 271 -10.90 2.15 9.27
CA ALA A 271 -11.47 3.50 9.33
C ALA A 271 -12.75 3.58 10.18
N ARG A 272 -13.27 2.44 10.66
CA ARG A 272 -14.48 2.37 11.49
C ARG A 272 -14.20 2.88 12.91
N GLY A 273 -14.95 3.90 13.34
CA GLY A 273 -14.71 4.59 14.62
C GLY A 273 -14.96 3.75 15.88
N ASP A 274 -15.71 2.66 15.79
CA ASP A 274 -15.90 1.66 16.86
C ASP A 274 -14.91 0.47 16.75
N GLY A 275 -13.98 0.53 15.80
CA GLY A 275 -12.98 -0.49 15.53
C GLY A 275 -13.49 -1.62 14.65
N CYS A 276 -12.60 -2.22 13.86
CA CYS A 276 -12.92 -3.30 12.91
C CYS A 276 -12.74 -4.65 13.58
N VAL A 277 -13.57 -4.91 14.60
CA VAL A 277 -13.57 -6.14 15.39
C VAL A 277 -14.74 -7.01 14.94
N CYS A 278 -14.48 -8.29 14.71
CA CYS A 278 -15.52 -9.27 14.39
C CYS A 278 -16.10 -9.93 15.65
N PRO A 279 -17.36 -10.41 15.61
CA PRO A 279 -17.97 -11.08 16.75
C PRO A 279 -17.12 -12.28 17.23
N GLY A 280 -16.68 -12.24 18.48
CA GLY A 280 -15.83 -13.28 19.08
C GLY A 280 -14.36 -12.90 19.21
N ASP A 281 -13.91 -11.83 18.54
CA ASP A 281 -12.57 -11.27 18.68
C ASP A 281 -12.53 -10.21 19.77
N THR A 282 -11.36 -10.06 20.41
CA THR A 282 -11.13 -9.07 21.47
C THR A 282 -10.46 -7.79 20.98
N SER A 283 -9.95 -7.78 19.74
CA SER A 283 -9.20 -6.65 19.16
C SER A 283 -9.27 -6.69 17.64
N SER A 284 -9.16 -5.52 17.00
CA SER A 284 -9.03 -5.45 15.54
C SER A 284 -7.63 -5.89 15.13
N PRO A 285 -7.47 -6.66 14.04
CA PRO A 285 -6.15 -6.97 13.49
C PRO A 285 -5.55 -5.81 12.69
N PHE A 286 -6.33 -4.75 12.42
CA PHE A 286 -5.93 -3.61 11.61
C PHE A 286 -5.63 -2.39 12.46
N GLU A 287 -4.64 -1.62 12.05
CA GLU A 287 -4.35 -0.32 12.67
C GLU A 287 -5.45 0.68 12.35
N PRO A 288 -5.84 1.55 13.31
CA PRO A 288 -6.88 2.54 13.07
C PRO A 288 -6.39 3.68 12.16
N ILE A 289 -7.28 4.18 11.31
CA ILE A 289 -7.11 5.40 10.53
C ILE A 289 -8.32 6.32 10.72
N ALA A 290 -8.11 7.62 10.65
CA ALA A 290 -9.22 8.58 10.73
C ALA A 290 -10.06 8.55 9.45
N ALA A 291 -11.35 8.93 9.55
CA ALA A 291 -12.25 9.02 8.41
C ALA A 291 -11.86 10.12 7.40
N ASN A 292 -11.03 11.08 7.82
CA ASN A 292 -10.45 12.08 6.92
C ASN A 292 -8.95 12.15 7.18
N VAL A 293 -8.17 11.98 6.13
CA VAL A 293 -6.69 12.07 6.17
C VAL A 293 -6.20 12.93 5.02
N VAL A 294 -5.02 13.52 5.18
CA VAL A 294 -4.28 14.12 4.06
C VAL A 294 -3.12 13.19 3.72
N VAL A 295 -2.86 12.99 2.43
CA VAL A 295 -1.83 12.09 1.90
C VAL A 295 -0.90 12.86 0.99
N GLY A 296 0.41 12.79 1.25
CA GLY A 296 1.45 13.21 0.31
C GLY A 296 1.96 12.00 -0.48
N LEU A 297 2.22 12.15 -1.77
CA LEU A 297 2.70 11.10 -2.68
C LEU A 297 3.80 11.63 -3.61
N THR A 298 4.87 10.88 -3.81
CA THR A 298 5.88 11.16 -4.83
C THR A 298 6.57 9.88 -5.31
N GLY A 299 6.92 9.83 -6.60
CA GLY A 299 7.75 8.76 -7.17
C GLY A 299 9.25 9.06 -7.13
N GLY A 300 9.66 10.23 -6.61
CA GLY A 300 11.04 10.70 -6.75
C GLY A 300 11.38 10.93 -8.22
N THR A 301 12.35 10.21 -8.78
CA THR A 301 12.74 10.30 -10.19
C THR A 301 11.81 9.53 -11.15
N ASP A 302 10.91 8.71 -10.60
CA ASP A 302 9.90 7.98 -11.36
C ASP A 302 8.53 8.64 -11.23
N GLU A 303 7.61 8.24 -12.11
CA GLU A 303 6.19 8.56 -11.95
C GLU A 303 5.63 7.69 -10.83
N ALA A 304 4.63 8.18 -10.11
CA ALA A 304 3.95 7.42 -9.07
C ALA A 304 2.45 7.39 -9.30
N SER A 305 1.85 6.24 -8.97
CA SER A 305 0.41 6.09 -8.88
C SER A 305 0.02 5.66 -7.48
N MET A 306 -1.20 5.99 -7.08
CA MET A 306 -1.81 5.50 -5.85
C MET A 306 -3.25 5.09 -6.14
N THR A 307 -3.65 3.94 -5.62
CA THR A 307 -5.03 3.44 -5.57
C THR A 307 -5.40 3.17 -4.12
N ILE A 308 -6.52 3.75 -3.70
CA ILE A 308 -7.10 3.59 -2.38
C ILE A 308 -8.38 2.77 -2.55
N THR A 309 -8.42 1.56 -2.00
CA THR A 309 -9.58 0.66 -2.11
C THR A 309 -10.31 0.57 -0.78
N GLY A 310 -11.63 0.71 -0.80
CA GLY A 310 -12.50 0.57 0.37
C GLY A 310 -13.22 -0.77 0.39
N SER A 311 -13.27 -1.42 1.53
CA SER A 311 -14.03 -2.65 1.72
C SER A 311 -14.76 -2.66 3.06
N ALA A 312 -15.87 -3.40 3.12
CA ALA A 312 -16.55 -3.65 4.39
C ALA A 312 -15.71 -4.63 5.23
N VAL A 313 -15.84 -4.58 6.56
CA VAL A 313 -15.26 -5.65 7.39
C VAL A 313 -16.00 -6.95 7.07
N ASP A 314 -15.28 -7.93 6.54
CA ASP A 314 -15.80 -9.27 6.38
C ASP A 314 -15.55 -10.07 7.66
N CYS A 315 -16.63 -10.41 8.35
CA CYS A 315 -16.61 -11.25 9.55
C CYS A 315 -17.10 -12.66 9.28
N GLU A 316 -17.32 -13.02 8.01
CA GLU A 316 -17.51 -14.40 7.63
C GLU A 316 -16.19 -15.11 7.87
N ARG A 317 -16.15 -15.88 8.96
CA ARG A 317 -15.02 -16.76 9.26
C ARG A 317 -14.88 -17.66 8.03
N PRO A 318 -13.71 -17.75 7.37
CA PRO A 318 -13.53 -18.71 6.29
C PRO A 318 -13.93 -20.07 6.88
N GLU A 319 -14.89 -20.74 6.23
CA GLU A 319 -15.23 -22.11 6.56
C GLU A 319 -13.90 -22.86 6.54
N SER A 320 -13.38 -23.22 7.71
CA SER A 320 -12.12 -23.92 7.82
C SER A 320 -12.20 -25.15 6.93
N GLU A 321 -11.20 -25.39 6.09
CA GLU A 321 -11.13 -26.60 5.26
C GLU A 321 -11.55 -27.81 6.12
N PRO A 322 -12.45 -28.68 5.64
CA PRO A 322 -12.99 -29.77 6.45
C PRO A 322 -11.85 -30.65 6.94
N VAL A 323 -11.42 -30.42 8.18
CA VAL A 323 -10.43 -31.26 8.84
C VAL A 323 -11.14 -32.53 9.28
N VAL A 324 -10.69 -33.66 8.76
CA VAL A 324 -11.07 -34.98 9.25
C VAL A 324 -9.96 -35.49 10.15
N ASP A 325 -10.31 -35.97 11.34
CA ASP A 325 -9.36 -36.60 12.25
C ASP A 325 -8.52 -37.68 11.51
N PRO A 326 -7.18 -37.65 11.58
CA PRO A 326 -6.32 -38.55 10.79
C PRO A 326 -6.61 -40.03 10.96
N CYS A 327 -7.25 -40.43 12.06
CA CYS A 327 -7.62 -41.81 12.32
C CYS A 327 -8.78 -42.33 11.45
N LEU A 328 -9.55 -41.44 10.85
CA LEU A 328 -10.66 -41.77 9.94
C LEU A 328 -10.20 -41.97 8.50
N VAL A 329 -9.04 -41.44 8.14
CA VAL A 329 -8.49 -41.55 6.78
C VAL A 329 -8.14 -43.00 6.48
N GLY A 330 -8.70 -43.54 5.41
CA GLY A 330 -8.49 -44.93 5.00
C GLY A 330 -9.77 -45.64 4.59
N GLN A 331 -9.69 -46.97 4.51
CA GLN A 331 -10.77 -47.83 4.05
C GLN A 331 -11.49 -48.49 5.23
N TRP A 332 -12.82 -48.49 5.15
CA TRP A 332 -13.74 -48.97 6.16
C TRP A 332 -14.74 -49.93 5.51
N THR A 333 -15.07 -51.02 6.20
CA THR A 333 -16.05 -52.00 5.70
C THR A 333 -17.22 -52.10 6.68
N SER A 334 -18.44 -51.96 6.17
CA SER A 334 -19.64 -52.16 6.96
C SER A 334 -19.74 -53.61 7.41
N THR A 335 -19.99 -53.80 8.70
CA THR A 335 -20.23 -55.10 9.33
C THR A 335 -21.72 -55.40 9.43
N ALA A 336 -22.55 -54.36 9.53
CA ALA A 336 -24.00 -54.44 9.58
C ALA A 336 -24.61 -53.07 9.28
N SER A 337 -25.82 -53.09 8.71
CA SER A 337 -26.71 -51.94 8.62
C SER A 337 -28.05 -52.33 9.23
N TYR A 338 -28.59 -51.49 10.10
CA TYR A 338 -29.86 -51.76 10.77
C TYR A 338 -30.70 -50.50 10.99
N ILE A 339 -32.00 -50.70 11.24
CA ILE A 339 -32.98 -49.62 11.41
C ILE A 339 -33.42 -49.60 12.86
N ASP A 340 -33.21 -48.46 13.51
CA ASP A 340 -33.73 -48.15 14.84
C ASP A 340 -35.03 -47.33 14.68
N ASP A 341 -36.20 -47.94 14.92
CA ASP A 341 -37.50 -47.25 14.84
C ASP A 341 -37.70 -46.36 16.07
N THR A 342 -37.16 -45.15 15.97
CA THR A 342 -37.30 -44.11 16.97
C THR A 342 -38.65 -43.37 16.90
N VAL A 343 -39.46 -43.63 15.87
CA VAL A 343 -40.71 -42.89 15.58
C VAL A 343 -41.92 -43.55 16.23
N THR A 344 -42.06 -44.86 16.10
CA THR A 344 -43.19 -45.61 16.67
C THR A 344 -42.83 -46.35 17.96
N GLY A 345 -41.53 -46.60 18.19
CA GLY A 345 -41.03 -47.39 19.31
C GLY A 345 -41.45 -48.86 19.25
N ALA A 346 -41.94 -49.34 18.11
CA ALA A 346 -42.24 -50.74 17.90
C ALA A 346 -40.94 -51.57 17.90
N PRO A 347 -40.93 -52.76 18.51
CA PRO A 347 -39.78 -53.64 18.43
C PRO A 347 -39.57 -54.07 16.98
N VAL A 348 -38.44 -53.68 16.41
CA VAL A 348 -37.99 -54.11 15.09
C VAL A 348 -37.01 -55.26 15.29
N ASP A 349 -37.37 -56.46 14.83
CA ASP A 349 -36.48 -57.61 14.89
C ASP A 349 -35.56 -57.59 13.66
N GLU A 350 -34.30 -57.25 13.88
CA GLU A 350 -33.28 -57.23 12.84
C GLU A 350 -32.93 -58.65 12.40
N LEU A 351 -33.19 -58.94 11.12
CA LEU A 351 -32.82 -60.22 10.51
C LEU A 351 -31.42 -60.18 9.88
N GLY A 352 -30.78 -59.00 9.91
CA GLY A 352 -29.41 -58.74 9.46
C GLY A 352 -29.30 -58.22 8.03
N GLY A 353 -28.08 -57.85 7.64
CA GLY A 353 -27.72 -57.40 6.29
C GLY A 353 -26.91 -56.09 6.27
N GLY A 354 -26.69 -55.54 5.07
CA GLY A 354 -25.90 -54.31 4.88
C GLY A 354 -24.39 -54.44 5.14
N ALA A 355 -23.90 -55.66 5.38
CA ALA A 355 -22.47 -55.95 5.49
C ALA A 355 -21.81 -55.89 4.09
N GLY A 356 -20.56 -55.44 4.03
CA GLY A 356 -19.78 -55.39 2.78
C GLY A 356 -19.89 -54.08 1.98
N ILE A 357 -20.46 -53.02 2.55
CA ILE A 357 -20.31 -51.65 2.02
C ILE A 357 -18.87 -51.22 2.29
N VAL A 358 -18.16 -50.73 1.27
CA VAL A 358 -16.79 -50.24 1.40
C VAL A 358 -16.80 -48.72 1.34
N MET A 359 -16.26 -48.06 2.36
CA MET A 359 -16.12 -46.62 2.43
C MET A 359 -14.65 -46.24 2.46
N VAL A 360 -14.22 -45.27 1.65
CA VAL A 360 -12.85 -44.72 1.69
C VAL A 360 -12.95 -43.23 2.00
N ILE A 361 -12.27 -42.79 3.05
CA ILE A 361 -12.21 -41.38 3.49
C ILE A 361 -10.80 -40.84 3.24
N ALA A 362 -10.70 -39.70 2.57
CA ALA A 362 -9.45 -38.97 2.34
C ALA A 362 -9.20 -37.90 3.41
N ALA A 363 -7.98 -37.37 3.44
CA ALA A 363 -7.55 -36.40 4.45
C ALA A 363 -8.24 -35.03 4.34
N ASP A 364 -8.76 -34.69 3.16
CA ASP A 364 -9.55 -33.49 2.89
C ASP A 364 -11.05 -33.66 3.18
N GLY A 365 -11.43 -34.81 3.77
CA GLY A 365 -12.81 -35.13 4.07
C GLY A 365 -13.65 -35.61 2.90
N SER A 366 -13.11 -35.71 1.69
CA SER A 366 -13.78 -36.39 0.59
C SER A 366 -13.91 -37.89 0.89
N PHE A 367 -15.04 -38.49 0.50
CA PHE A 367 -15.25 -39.93 0.66
C PHE A 367 -15.91 -40.58 -0.55
N THR A 368 -15.74 -41.90 -0.64
CA THR A 368 -16.48 -42.78 -1.56
C THR A 368 -17.15 -43.90 -0.78
N MET A 369 -18.36 -44.31 -1.17
CA MET A 369 -19.09 -45.45 -0.61
C MET A 369 -19.55 -46.39 -1.71
N ASP A 370 -18.98 -47.60 -1.76
CA ASP A 370 -19.34 -48.66 -2.70
C ASP A 370 -20.29 -49.68 -2.06
N PHE A 371 -21.51 -49.74 -2.59
CA PHE A 371 -22.56 -50.65 -2.13
C PHE A 371 -22.63 -51.95 -2.93
N ASN A 372 -21.82 -52.14 -3.98
CA ASN A 372 -21.96 -53.27 -4.89
C ASN A 372 -21.65 -54.62 -4.24
N GLY A 373 -20.77 -54.62 -3.23
CA GLY A 373 -20.45 -55.79 -2.41
C GLY A 373 -21.43 -56.07 -1.27
N SER A 374 -22.41 -55.20 -1.03
CA SER A 374 -23.25 -55.28 0.17
C SER A 374 -24.27 -56.41 0.13
N THR A 375 -24.50 -57.05 1.28
CA THR A 375 -25.63 -57.96 1.48
C THR A 375 -26.94 -57.19 1.64
N ALA A 376 -28.06 -57.77 1.20
CA ALA A 376 -29.36 -57.12 1.37
C ALA A 376 -29.69 -56.95 2.86
N SER A 377 -30.14 -55.76 3.25
CA SER A 377 -30.64 -55.48 4.60
C SER A 377 -32.04 -56.03 4.73
N SER A 378 -32.35 -56.73 5.82
CA SER A 378 -33.69 -57.27 6.08
C SER A 378 -34.15 -57.00 7.50
N THR A 379 -35.42 -56.65 7.61
CA THR A 379 -36.04 -56.16 8.83
C THR A 379 -37.43 -56.76 8.95
N ASP A 380 -37.75 -57.36 10.10
CA ASP A 380 -39.11 -57.77 10.42
C ASP A 380 -39.86 -56.59 11.04
N MET A 381 -40.94 -56.15 10.38
CA MET A 381 -41.76 -55.01 10.77
C MET A 381 -42.91 -55.43 11.71
N GLY A 382 -42.93 -56.67 12.19
CA GLY A 382 -44.02 -57.26 12.97
C GLY A 382 -45.02 -58.03 12.11
N ASP A 383 -45.79 -58.92 12.75
CA ASP A 383 -46.77 -59.82 12.12
C ASP A 383 -46.21 -60.70 10.98
N GLY A 384 -44.89 -60.91 10.94
CA GLY A 384 -44.18 -61.72 9.94
C GLY A 384 -43.92 -61.00 8.61
N LEU A 385 -44.09 -59.67 8.56
CA LEU A 385 -43.78 -58.88 7.37
C LEU A 385 -42.29 -58.54 7.33
N VAL A 386 -41.55 -59.24 6.47
CA VAL A 386 -40.13 -58.96 6.23
C VAL A 386 -39.95 -58.00 5.07
N LEU A 387 -39.44 -56.81 5.35
CA LEU A 387 -38.95 -55.88 4.34
C LEU A 387 -37.46 -56.14 4.11
N ALA A 388 -37.06 -56.32 2.85
CA ALA A 388 -35.64 -56.42 2.51
C ALA A 388 -35.29 -55.46 1.37
N THR A 389 -34.19 -54.75 1.54
CA THR A 389 -33.65 -53.76 0.60
C THR A 389 -32.27 -54.18 0.13
N GLN A 390 -31.99 -53.95 -1.15
CA GLN A 390 -30.66 -54.13 -1.73
C GLN A 390 -30.24 -52.86 -2.46
N THR A 391 -29.25 -52.17 -1.92
CA THR A 391 -28.67 -50.98 -2.53
C THR A 391 -27.44 -51.35 -3.36
N ARG A 392 -27.29 -50.71 -4.53
CA ARG A 392 -26.17 -50.86 -5.46
C ARG A 392 -25.75 -49.48 -5.98
N GLY A 393 -24.51 -49.36 -6.44
CA GLY A 393 -23.91 -48.10 -6.87
C GLY A 393 -22.73 -47.66 -6.01
N VAL A 394 -22.09 -46.57 -6.43
CA VAL A 394 -20.94 -45.95 -5.74
C VAL A 394 -21.25 -44.46 -5.56
N ALA A 395 -21.37 -44.02 -4.32
CA ALA A 395 -21.63 -42.63 -3.98
C ALA A 395 -20.36 -41.89 -3.55
N HIS A 396 -20.37 -40.57 -3.69
CA HIS A 396 -19.30 -39.63 -3.37
C HIS A 396 -19.87 -38.51 -2.50
N GLY A 397 -19.02 -37.91 -1.67
CA GLY A 397 -19.40 -36.76 -0.86
C GLY A 397 -18.25 -36.21 -0.03
N HIS A 398 -18.57 -35.27 0.86
CA HIS A 398 -17.64 -34.68 1.82
C HIS A 398 -18.19 -34.76 3.24
N ILE A 399 -17.29 -34.97 4.20
CA ILE A 399 -17.58 -34.95 5.64
C ILE A 399 -16.63 -34.01 6.38
N THR A 400 -17.06 -33.51 7.52
CA THR A 400 -16.20 -32.96 8.56
C THR A 400 -16.15 -33.94 9.72
N ALA A 401 -14.99 -34.08 10.40
CA ALA A 401 -14.90 -34.96 11.55
C ALA A 401 -13.88 -34.46 12.59
N ALA A 402 -14.38 -34.10 13.76
CA ALA A 402 -13.56 -33.66 14.88
C ALA A 402 -14.14 -34.12 16.21
N GLY A 403 -13.27 -34.44 17.18
CA GLY A 403 -13.69 -34.73 18.55
C GLY A 403 -14.64 -35.93 18.68
N GLY A 404 -14.51 -36.93 17.81
CA GLY A 404 -15.34 -38.14 17.83
C GLY A 404 -16.71 -37.98 17.17
N HIS A 405 -16.97 -36.86 16.48
CA HIS A 405 -18.22 -36.57 15.79
C HIS A 405 -17.99 -36.37 14.29
N VAL A 406 -18.84 -36.95 13.44
CA VAL A 406 -18.82 -36.77 11.98
C VAL A 406 -20.10 -36.11 11.52
N GLU A 407 -19.99 -35.17 10.59
CA GLU A 407 -21.12 -34.52 9.93
C GLU A 407 -20.96 -34.58 8.41
N LEU A 408 -22.04 -34.93 7.72
CA LEU A 408 -22.09 -34.89 6.26
C LEU A 408 -22.24 -33.45 5.77
N VAL A 409 -21.33 -33.03 4.89
CA VAL A 409 -21.41 -31.74 4.18
C VAL A 409 -22.30 -31.89 2.94
N ASP A 410 -21.95 -32.84 2.07
CA ASP A 410 -22.70 -33.15 0.84
C ASP A 410 -22.48 -34.61 0.40
N ALA A 411 -23.43 -35.18 -0.34
CA ALA A 411 -23.28 -36.46 -1.02
C ALA A 411 -24.28 -36.65 -2.18
N ASP A 412 -23.89 -37.43 -3.18
CA ASP A 412 -24.64 -37.70 -4.42
C ASP A 412 -25.54 -38.95 -4.35
N TYR A 413 -26.03 -39.33 -3.16
CA TYR A 413 -26.71 -40.61 -2.95
C TYR A 413 -27.89 -40.85 -3.89
N ARG A 414 -28.68 -39.80 -4.18
CA ARG A 414 -29.89 -39.91 -5.01
C ARG A 414 -29.57 -40.19 -6.47
N GLU A 415 -28.48 -39.63 -6.97
CA GLU A 415 -28.03 -39.78 -8.35
C GLU A 415 -27.25 -41.09 -8.54
N SER A 416 -26.47 -41.48 -7.54
CA SER A 416 -25.44 -42.52 -7.69
C SER A 416 -25.84 -43.89 -7.14
N LEU A 417 -26.89 -43.98 -6.32
CA LEU A 417 -27.37 -45.24 -5.75
C LEU A 417 -28.74 -45.66 -6.31
N THR A 418 -28.97 -46.96 -6.33
CA THR A 418 -30.28 -47.56 -6.63
C THR A 418 -30.61 -48.60 -5.60
N THR A 419 -31.82 -48.53 -5.03
CA THR A 419 -32.30 -49.47 -4.00
C THR A 419 -33.47 -50.28 -4.51
N ARG A 420 -33.37 -51.61 -4.40
CA ARG A 420 -34.41 -52.57 -4.77
C ARG A 420 -35.13 -53.11 -3.54
N LEU A 421 -36.45 -53.22 -3.62
CA LEU A 421 -37.29 -53.80 -2.59
C LEU A 421 -37.62 -55.27 -2.92
N ASN A 422 -37.64 -56.14 -1.91
CA ASN A 422 -38.04 -57.55 -2.07
C ASN A 422 -39.51 -57.73 -2.52
N THR A 423 -40.36 -56.73 -2.29
CA THR A 423 -41.76 -56.69 -2.74
C THR A 423 -41.93 -56.32 -4.22
N GLY A 424 -40.83 -56.00 -4.90
CA GLY A 424 -40.83 -55.50 -6.27
C GLY A 424 -40.94 -53.97 -6.29
N GLY A 425 -39.96 -53.33 -6.93
CA GLY A 425 -39.83 -51.88 -7.00
C GLY A 425 -38.36 -51.46 -6.95
N GLU A 426 -38.02 -50.43 -7.72
CA GLU A 426 -36.70 -49.79 -7.70
C GLU A 426 -36.88 -48.32 -7.34
N LEU A 427 -36.06 -47.82 -6.42
CA LEU A 427 -36.02 -46.42 -6.01
C LEU A 427 -34.64 -45.86 -6.33
N ALA A 428 -34.60 -44.65 -6.87
CA ALA A 428 -33.37 -43.86 -6.95
C ALA A 428 -32.95 -43.45 -5.54
N GLY A 429 -31.66 -43.59 -5.22
CA GLY A 429 -31.12 -43.37 -3.90
C GLY A 429 -30.90 -44.64 -3.08
N GLY A 430 -30.27 -44.45 -1.93
CA GLY A 430 -30.03 -45.46 -0.91
C GLY A 430 -29.71 -44.80 0.42
N THR A 431 -29.68 -45.59 1.49
CA THR A 431 -29.34 -45.07 2.81
C THR A 431 -27.85 -44.81 2.91
N GLY A 432 -27.47 -43.53 2.91
CA GLY A 432 -26.09 -43.07 3.05
C GLY A 432 -25.68 -42.83 4.50
N ILE A 433 -24.66 -41.97 4.70
CA ILE A 433 -24.29 -41.43 6.01
C ILE A 433 -24.96 -40.07 6.23
N GLY A 434 -25.23 -39.69 7.48
CA GLY A 434 -25.83 -38.40 7.85
C GLY A 434 -24.99 -37.69 8.92
N THR A 435 -25.23 -38.01 10.19
CA THR A 435 -24.35 -37.61 11.30
C THR A 435 -23.85 -38.86 12.01
N GLY A 436 -22.69 -38.82 12.65
CA GLY A 436 -22.10 -40.02 13.21
C GLY A 436 -21.21 -39.76 14.41
N SER A 437 -20.85 -40.84 15.08
CA SER A 437 -19.81 -40.83 16.11
C SER A 437 -18.76 -41.89 15.78
N TYR A 438 -17.51 -41.61 16.13
CA TYR A 438 -16.40 -42.54 15.91
C TYR A 438 -15.50 -42.59 17.14
N SER A 439 -14.80 -43.71 17.28
CA SER A 439 -13.74 -43.88 18.27
C SER A 439 -12.50 -44.45 17.60
N CYS A 440 -11.48 -43.61 17.44
CA CYS A 440 -10.20 -44.01 16.83
C CYS A 440 -9.59 -45.24 17.51
N GLY A 441 -9.74 -45.39 18.83
CA GLY A 441 -9.15 -46.50 19.59
C GLY A 441 -9.84 -47.84 19.38
N ALA A 442 -11.08 -47.86 18.88
CA ALA A 442 -11.86 -49.08 18.70
C ALA A 442 -11.88 -49.58 17.23
N GLY A 443 -11.31 -48.81 16.29
CA GLY A 443 -11.38 -49.12 14.86
C GLY A 443 -12.82 -49.23 14.37
N ARG A 444 -13.75 -48.47 14.98
CA ARG A 444 -15.19 -48.54 14.72
C ARG A 444 -15.75 -47.14 14.44
N ILE A 445 -16.55 -47.05 13.39
CA ILE A 445 -17.36 -45.87 13.06
C ILE A 445 -18.83 -46.27 13.06
N GLU A 446 -19.68 -45.44 13.64
CA GLU A 446 -21.12 -45.56 13.54
C GLU A 446 -21.71 -44.29 12.94
N PHE A 447 -22.40 -44.45 11.81
CA PHE A 447 -23.18 -43.38 11.21
C PHE A 447 -24.65 -43.59 11.47
N ARG A 448 -25.35 -42.52 11.80
CA ARG A 448 -26.79 -42.41 11.96
C ARG A 448 -27.35 -41.54 10.83
N THR A 449 -28.29 -42.10 10.11
CA THR A 449 -28.96 -41.40 9.01
C THR A 449 -30.44 -41.31 9.32
N PRO A 450 -31.00 -40.09 9.47
CA PRO A 450 -32.43 -39.91 9.64
C PRO A 450 -33.19 -40.53 8.47
N PHE A 451 -34.23 -41.30 8.77
CA PHE A 451 -35.12 -41.93 7.82
C PHE A 451 -36.58 -41.68 8.25
N GLU A 452 -37.53 -41.67 7.31
CA GLU A 452 -38.93 -41.32 7.61
C GLU A 452 -39.59 -42.21 8.67
N LEU A 453 -39.00 -43.37 8.97
CA LEU A 453 -39.47 -44.34 9.96
C LEU A 453 -38.46 -44.60 11.11
N GLY A 454 -37.40 -43.80 11.26
CA GLY A 454 -36.40 -44.01 12.32
C GLY A 454 -34.99 -43.51 11.97
N GLU A 455 -33.97 -44.13 12.55
CA GLU A 455 -32.56 -43.91 12.20
C GLU A 455 -31.96 -45.18 11.59
N THR A 456 -31.27 -45.07 10.46
CA THR A 456 -30.42 -46.18 9.99
C THR A 456 -29.03 -46.06 10.59
N ILE A 457 -28.57 -47.12 11.23
CA ILE A 457 -27.22 -47.20 11.81
C ILE A 457 -26.36 -48.09 10.93
N ASN A 458 -25.26 -47.54 10.42
CA ASN A 458 -24.24 -48.28 9.68
C ASN A 458 -22.98 -48.40 10.55
N ALA A 459 -22.61 -49.63 10.89
CA ALA A 459 -21.45 -49.93 11.72
C ALA A 459 -20.27 -50.40 10.87
N PHE A 460 -19.22 -49.59 10.81
CA PHE A 460 -18.02 -49.87 10.04
C PHE A 460 -16.86 -50.31 10.94
N GLN A 461 -16.00 -51.16 10.39
CA GLN A 461 -14.70 -51.49 10.96
C GLN A 461 -13.59 -51.12 9.97
N SER A 462 -12.45 -50.66 10.50
CA SER A 462 -11.27 -50.41 9.68
C SER A 462 -10.79 -51.72 9.04
N ALA A 463 -10.45 -51.68 7.74
CA ALA A 463 -9.96 -52.83 7.01
C ALA A 463 -8.61 -53.36 7.54
#